data_AF-A0A1I0ZR20-F1
#
_entry.id   AF-A0A1I0ZR20-F1
#
_cell.length_a   1.000
_cell.length_b   1.000
_cell.length_c   1.000
_cell.angle_alpha   90.00
_cell.angle_beta   90.00
_cell.angle_gamma   90.00
#
_symmetry.space_group_name_H-M   'P 1'
#
loop_
_entity.id
_entity.type
_entity.pdbx_description
1 polymer ?
#
loop_
_entity_poly.entity_id
_entity_poly.type
_entity_poly.pdbx_seq_one_letter_code
_entity_poly.pdbx_strand_id
1 'polypeptide(L)'
;MSAVERGLRDDDVRTPEDDVDALIEQLLHHADTHRADMHHADAHRGRHLVPWHVLPEHRLSTDLALLHLEAARRDGATLPPEDVRRLATWRHRLEVADLVLDYDPSTEDGFRYVPRRHGVDVDLVRAPGHRRHDADPALDRVVEDLVDETIARVLAPSAPADPLGV
;
A
#
# COMPACT_ATOMS: atom_id res chain seq x y z
N MET A 1 -50.60 16.03 -15.64
CA MET A 1 -49.22 16.57 -15.75
C MET A 1 -48.45 16.11 -14.53
N SER A 2 -47.89 14.89 -14.58
CA SER A 2 -47.18 14.28 -13.45
C SER A 2 -45.79 14.88 -13.28
N ALA A 3 -45.51 15.37 -12.08
CA ALA A 3 -44.17 15.67 -11.61
C ALA A 3 -43.44 14.36 -11.31
N VAL A 4 -42.28 14.17 -11.94
CA VAL A 4 -41.36 13.07 -11.65
C VAL A 4 -40.34 13.60 -10.65
N GLU A 5 -40.59 13.35 -9.37
CA GLU A 5 -39.58 13.49 -8.32
C GLU A 5 -38.58 12.33 -8.46
N ARG A 6 -37.45 12.59 -9.11
CA ARG A 6 -36.24 11.77 -8.95
C ARG A 6 -35.38 12.43 -7.90
N GLY A 7 -35.45 11.93 -6.67
CA GLY A 7 -34.44 12.18 -5.66
C GLY A 7 -33.12 11.58 -6.12
N LEU A 8 -32.22 12.42 -6.63
CA LEU A 8 -30.80 12.13 -6.59
C LEU A 8 -30.41 12.15 -5.11
N ARG A 9 -29.97 10.99 -4.60
CA ARG A 9 -29.30 10.93 -3.30
C ARG A 9 -27.91 11.52 -3.51
N ASP A 10 -27.71 12.74 -3.04
CA ASP A 10 -26.43 13.16 -2.49
C ASP A 10 -26.08 12.21 -1.31
N ASP A 11 -24.79 12.01 -1.03
CA ASP A 11 -24.22 11.10 -0.02
C ASP A 11 -24.00 9.63 -0.40
N ASP A 12 -23.23 9.39 -1.47
CA ASP A 12 -22.34 8.23 -1.57
C ASP A 12 -20.88 8.72 -1.68
N VAL A 13 -20.49 9.66 -0.81
CA VAL A 13 -19.09 10.08 -0.70
C VAL A 13 -18.35 8.95 0.02
N ARG A 14 -17.75 8.04 -0.75
CA ARG A 14 -16.79 7.08 -0.22
C ARG A 14 -15.74 7.83 0.59
N THR A 15 -15.64 7.46 1.85
CA THR A 15 -14.60 7.97 2.71
C THR A 15 -13.28 7.24 2.41
N PRO A 16 -12.13 7.84 2.71
CA PRO A 16 -10.85 7.14 2.63
C PRO A 16 -10.81 5.86 3.47
N GLU A 17 -11.64 5.77 4.51
CA GLU A 17 -11.79 4.57 5.35
C GLU A 17 -12.52 3.46 4.58
N ASP A 18 -13.56 3.78 3.81
CA ASP A 18 -14.29 2.81 2.98
C ASP A 18 -13.39 2.18 1.89
N ASP A 19 -12.45 2.94 1.34
CA ASP A 19 -11.50 2.41 0.34
C ASP A 19 -10.47 1.47 0.99
N VAL A 20 -10.05 1.75 2.22
CA VAL A 20 -9.15 0.87 2.98
C VAL A 20 -9.88 -0.40 3.42
N ASP A 21 -11.12 -0.30 3.89
CA ASP A 21 -11.95 -1.45 4.25
C ASP A 21 -12.24 -2.33 3.04
N ALA A 22 -12.56 -1.74 1.89
CA ALA A 22 -12.71 -2.48 0.63
C ALA A 22 -11.41 -3.20 0.23
N LEU A 23 -10.24 -2.57 0.44
CA LEU A 23 -8.95 -3.21 0.21
C LEU A 23 -8.68 -4.34 1.21
N ILE A 24 -9.00 -4.16 2.49
CA ILE A 24 -8.88 -5.20 3.51
C ILE A 24 -9.75 -6.40 3.12
N GLU A 25 -11.02 -6.17 2.77
CA GLU A 25 -11.93 -7.21 2.32
C GLU A 25 -11.42 -7.88 1.05
N GLN A 26 -10.91 -7.12 0.08
CA GLN A 26 -10.31 -7.68 -1.14
C GLN A 26 -9.10 -8.58 -0.83
N LEU A 27 -8.22 -8.16 0.09
CA LEU A 27 -7.05 -8.94 0.49
C LEU A 27 -7.44 -10.21 1.25
N LEU A 28 -8.42 -10.12 2.15
CA LEU A 28 -8.97 -11.27 2.87
C LEU A 28 -9.67 -12.24 1.90
N HIS A 29 -10.46 -11.73 0.95
CA HIS A 29 -11.15 -12.55 -0.04
C HIS A 29 -10.17 -13.26 -1.01
N HIS A 30 -9.07 -12.61 -1.39
CA HIS A 30 -8.02 -13.26 -2.19
C HIS A 30 -7.30 -14.39 -1.44
N ALA A 31 -7.18 -14.30 -0.10
CA ALA A 31 -6.58 -15.35 0.72
C ALA A 31 -7.46 -16.63 0.74
N ASP A 32 -8.79 -16.48 0.61
CA ASP A 32 -9.73 -17.61 0.62
C ASP A 32 -9.97 -18.21 -0.78
N THR A 33 -9.81 -17.43 -1.86
CA THR A 33 -10.26 -17.82 -3.22
C THR A 33 -9.19 -18.57 -4.03
N HIS A 34 -7.92 -18.60 -3.59
CA HIS A 34 -6.80 -19.14 -4.39
C HIS A 34 -6.51 -20.65 -4.24
N ARG A 35 -7.55 -21.47 -4.02
CA ARG A 35 -7.44 -22.93 -4.20
C ARG A 35 -7.82 -23.42 -5.61
N ALA A 36 -8.46 -22.59 -6.44
CA ALA A 36 -9.11 -23.07 -7.68
C ALA A 36 -8.54 -22.57 -9.02
N ASP A 37 -8.06 -21.32 -9.14
CA ASP A 37 -7.77 -20.72 -10.47
C ASP A 37 -6.29 -20.41 -10.74
N MET A 38 -5.45 -21.43 -10.58
CA MET A 38 -4.10 -21.41 -11.15
C MET A 38 -4.25 -21.65 -12.66
N HIS A 39 -4.20 -20.60 -13.51
CA HIS A 39 -3.69 -20.57 -14.91
C HIS A 39 -4.28 -19.37 -15.69
N HIS A 40 -3.52 -18.26 -15.88
CA HIS A 40 -3.10 -17.82 -17.24
C HIS A 40 -2.27 -16.51 -17.40
N ALA A 41 -1.95 -15.70 -16.38
CA ALA A 41 -1.17 -14.47 -16.66
C ALA A 41 -0.08 -14.02 -15.66
N ASP A 42 -0.02 -14.56 -14.44
CA ASP A 42 0.88 -14.02 -13.39
C ASP A 42 2.11 -14.87 -13.04
N ALA A 43 2.32 -15.99 -13.76
CA ALA A 43 3.26 -17.04 -13.38
C ALA A 43 4.77 -16.73 -13.59
N HIS A 44 5.17 -15.47 -13.82
CA HIS A 44 6.58 -15.08 -13.94
C HIS A 44 7.02 -13.88 -13.08
N ARG A 45 6.11 -13.24 -12.33
CA ARG A 45 6.45 -12.10 -11.45
C ARG A 45 6.66 -12.47 -9.97
N GLY A 46 6.25 -13.67 -9.56
CA GLY A 46 6.24 -14.11 -8.17
C GLY A 46 7.47 -14.90 -7.73
N ARG A 47 8.70 -14.39 -7.90
CA ARG A 47 9.82 -15.03 -7.18
C ARG A 47 10.63 -14.09 -6.29
N HIS A 48 10.74 -12.79 -6.58
CA HIS A 48 11.37 -11.84 -5.66
C HIS A 48 10.81 -10.43 -5.86
N LEU A 49 9.78 -10.05 -5.08
CA LEU A 49 9.26 -8.65 -5.05
C LEU A 49 10.35 -7.65 -4.62
N VAL A 50 11.39 -8.14 -3.94
CA VAL A 50 12.57 -7.36 -3.54
C VAL A 50 13.72 -7.76 -4.47
N PRO A 51 13.92 -7.07 -5.60
CA PRO A 51 14.94 -7.43 -6.59
C PRO A 51 16.35 -6.94 -6.22
N TRP A 52 16.49 -6.17 -5.14
CA TRP A 52 17.75 -5.55 -4.73
C TRP A 52 18.54 -6.40 -3.74
N HIS A 53 19.86 -6.21 -3.75
CA HIS A 53 20.70 -6.66 -2.65
C HIS A 53 20.67 -5.60 -1.53
N VAL A 54 19.79 -5.81 -0.54
CA VAL A 54 19.61 -4.87 0.57
C VAL A 54 20.78 -4.97 1.55
N LEU A 55 21.39 -3.82 1.86
CA LEU A 55 22.50 -3.72 2.79
C LEU A 55 22.05 -4.06 4.22
N PRO A 56 22.92 -4.66 5.06
CA PRO A 56 22.57 -5.06 6.43
C PRO A 56 21.91 -3.96 7.27
N GLU A 57 22.39 -2.72 7.15
CA GLU A 57 21.88 -1.53 7.83
C GLU A 57 20.42 -1.21 7.49
N HIS A 58 19.96 -1.52 6.27
CA HIS A 58 18.60 -1.22 5.82
C HIS A 58 17.62 -2.40 6.02
N ARG A 59 18.07 -3.54 6.57
CA ARG A 59 17.24 -4.76 6.69
C ARG A 59 16.10 -4.65 7.69
N LEU A 60 16.19 -3.70 8.61
CA LEU A 60 15.15 -3.46 9.62
C LEU A 60 14.13 -2.41 9.16
N SER A 61 14.22 -1.94 7.91
CA SER A 61 13.24 -1.00 7.35
C SER A 61 11.83 -1.60 7.37
N THR A 62 10.87 -0.77 7.78
CA THR A 62 9.44 -1.10 7.74
C THR A 62 8.98 -1.38 6.31
N ASP A 63 9.52 -0.67 5.31
CA ASP A 63 9.14 -0.85 3.91
C ASP A 63 9.57 -2.23 3.40
N LEU A 64 10.76 -2.69 3.80
CA LEU A 64 11.22 -4.04 3.48
C LEU A 64 10.31 -5.10 4.11
N ALA A 65 9.87 -4.90 5.37
CA ALA A 65 8.94 -5.80 6.03
C ALA A 65 7.58 -5.86 5.30
N LEU A 66 7.04 -4.71 4.86
CA LEU A 66 5.80 -4.64 4.10
C LEU A 66 5.93 -5.29 2.71
N LEU A 67 7.07 -5.15 2.05
CA LEU A 67 7.36 -5.87 0.81
C LEU A 67 7.42 -7.39 1.03
N HIS A 68 7.97 -7.85 2.15
CA HIS A 68 7.95 -9.28 2.48
C HIS A 68 6.53 -9.79 2.76
N LEU A 69 5.68 -9.01 3.43
CA LEU A 69 4.27 -9.35 3.62
C LEU A 69 3.52 -9.43 2.28
N GLU A 70 3.74 -8.48 1.38
CA GLU A 70 3.13 -8.51 0.04
C GLU A 70 3.63 -9.71 -0.79
N ALA A 71 4.93 -10.03 -0.72
CA ALA A 71 5.47 -11.22 -1.36
C ALA A 71 4.81 -12.50 -0.81
N ALA A 72 4.74 -12.63 0.52
CA ALA A 72 4.08 -13.76 1.17
C ALA A 72 2.60 -13.87 0.76
N ARG A 73 1.88 -12.76 0.70
CA ARG A 73 0.49 -12.72 0.21
C ARG A 73 0.35 -13.18 -1.23
N ARG A 74 1.24 -12.73 -2.13
CA ARG A 74 1.26 -13.15 -3.55
C ARG A 74 1.58 -14.64 -3.69
N ASP A 75 2.36 -15.19 -2.78
CA ASP A 75 2.63 -16.62 -2.67
C ASP A 75 1.48 -17.41 -2.01
N GLY A 76 0.38 -16.74 -1.66
CA GLY A 76 -0.81 -17.35 -1.07
C GLY A 76 -0.72 -17.60 0.44
N ALA A 77 0.24 -17.00 1.14
CA ALA A 77 0.33 -17.11 2.59
C ALA A 77 -0.83 -16.36 3.28
N THR A 78 -1.39 -16.99 4.32
CA THR A 78 -2.33 -16.33 5.22
C THR A 78 -1.58 -15.37 6.13
N LEU A 79 -1.97 -14.10 6.10
CA LEU A 79 -1.39 -13.07 6.97
C LEU A 79 -2.28 -12.83 8.20
N PRO A 80 -1.70 -12.46 9.35
CA PRO A 80 -2.46 -11.97 10.50
C PRO A 80 -3.34 -10.76 10.12
N PRO A 81 -4.54 -10.59 10.72
CA PRO A 81 -5.43 -9.47 10.39
C PRO A 81 -4.79 -8.08 10.53
N GLU A 82 -3.89 -7.92 11.49
CA GLU A 82 -3.13 -6.68 11.68
C GLU A 82 -2.16 -6.40 10.52
N ASP A 83 -1.44 -7.43 10.06
CA ASP A 83 -0.54 -7.32 8.92
C ASP A 83 -1.31 -7.08 7.61
N VAL A 84 -2.49 -7.69 7.44
CA VAL A 84 -3.38 -7.39 6.32
C VAL A 84 -3.77 -5.92 6.32
N ARG A 85 -4.20 -5.38 7.47
CA ARG A 85 -4.56 -3.95 7.59
C ARG A 85 -3.39 -3.03 7.29
N ARG A 86 -2.20 -3.31 7.85
CA ARG A 86 -0.98 -2.53 7.59
C ARG A 86 -0.61 -2.55 6.11
N LEU A 87 -0.65 -3.73 5.48
CA LEU A 87 -0.35 -3.90 4.07
C LEU A 87 -1.39 -3.21 3.16
N ALA A 88 -2.68 -3.33 3.47
CA ALA A 88 -3.77 -2.66 2.75
C ALA A 88 -3.58 -1.15 2.77
N THR A 89 -3.33 -0.60 3.96
CA THR A 89 -3.15 0.83 4.18
C THR A 89 -1.93 1.34 3.42
N TRP A 90 -0.81 0.63 3.48
CA TRP A 90 0.41 1.00 2.75
C TRP A 90 0.19 0.99 1.23
N ARG A 91 -0.47 -0.06 0.70
CA ARG A 91 -0.79 -0.15 -0.73
C ARG A 91 -1.74 0.95 -1.20
N HIS A 92 -2.78 1.24 -0.43
CA HIS A 92 -3.72 2.32 -0.72
C HIS A 92 -2.98 3.65 -0.90
N ARG A 93 -1.99 3.93 -0.07
CA ARG A 93 -1.22 5.17 -0.18
C ARG A 93 -0.31 5.24 -1.39
N LEU A 94 0.38 4.14 -1.71
CA LEU A 94 1.16 4.06 -2.94
C LEU A 94 0.29 4.31 -4.17
N GLU A 95 -0.96 3.85 -4.15
CA GLU A 95 -1.92 4.07 -5.22
C GLU A 95 -2.42 5.51 -5.26
N VAL A 96 -2.94 6.03 -4.15
CA VAL A 96 -3.51 7.39 -4.06
C VAL A 96 -2.47 8.48 -4.34
N ALA A 97 -1.24 8.31 -3.85
CA ALA A 97 -0.17 9.27 -4.06
C ALA A 97 0.60 9.04 -5.38
N ASP A 98 0.22 8.01 -6.16
CA ASP A 98 0.92 7.57 -7.38
C ASP A 98 2.43 7.37 -7.16
N LEU A 99 2.77 6.64 -6.10
CA LEU A 99 4.13 6.34 -5.69
C LEU A 99 4.49 4.87 -5.93
N VAL A 100 5.80 4.63 -6.03
CA VAL A 100 6.43 3.31 -5.95
C VAL A 100 7.60 3.37 -4.99
N LEU A 101 7.99 2.23 -4.44
CA LEU A 101 9.18 2.13 -3.62
C LEU A 101 10.42 1.92 -4.52
N ASP A 102 11.46 2.71 -4.27
CA ASP A 102 12.79 2.56 -4.86
C ASP A 102 13.81 2.26 -3.76
N TYR A 103 14.91 1.59 -4.13
CA TYR A 103 16.00 1.30 -3.20
C TYR A 103 17.31 1.89 -3.72
N ASP A 104 17.88 2.77 -2.92
CA ASP A 104 19.17 3.42 -3.14
C ASP A 104 20.13 3.12 -1.96
N PRO A 105 21.11 2.21 -2.14
CA PRO A 105 22.04 1.86 -1.07
C PRO A 105 22.99 2.99 -0.67
N SER A 106 22.98 4.14 -1.37
CA SER A 106 23.79 5.31 -1.01
C SER A 106 23.09 6.26 -0.03
N THR A 107 21.81 6.04 0.24
CA THR A 107 21.03 6.79 1.23
C THR A 107 21.13 6.13 2.61
N GLU A 108 20.89 6.91 3.66
CA GLU A 108 20.95 6.44 5.06
C GLU A 108 19.88 5.38 5.36
N ASP A 109 18.68 5.56 4.78
CA ASP A 109 17.53 4.68 5.03
C ASP A 109 17.37 3.57 3.97
N GLY A 110 18.03 3.74 2.81
CA GLY A 110 18.01 2.78 1.70
C GLY A 110 16.75 2.83 0.85
N PHE A 111 15.56 2.83 1.46
CA PHE A 111 14.28 2.83 0.76
C PHE A 111 13.70 4.25 0.68
N ARG A 112 13.04 4.56 -0.44
CA ARG A 112 12.36 5.83 -0.63
C ARG A 112 11.12 5.69 -1.49
N TYR A 113 10.16 6.58 -1.26
CA TYR A 113 8.97 6.70 -2.08
C TYR A 113 9.23 7.65 -3.24
N VAL A 114 8.98 7.20 -4.46
CA VAL A 114 9.22 8.00 -5.66
C VAL A 114 7.98 8.02 -6.56
N PRO A 115 7.72 9.11 -7.30
CA PRO A 115 6.63 9.16 -8.27
C PRO A 115 6.68 8.00 -9.25
N ARG A 116 5.54 7.36 -9.48
CA ARG A 116 5.40 6.27 -10.44
C ARG A 116 5.63 6.77 -11.86
N ARG A 117 6.37 5.99 -12.64
CA ARG A 117 6.53 6.23 -14.08
C ARG A 117 5.51 5.39 -14.83
N HIS A 118 4.39 5.99 -15.22
CA HIS A 118 3.37 5.28 -16.00
C HIS A 118 3.97 4.66 -17.27
N GLY A 119 3.63 3.40 -17.53
CA GLY A 119 4.16 2.63 -18.65
C GLY A 119 5.54 2.01 -18.44
N VAL A 120 6.21 2.29 -17.30
CA VAL A 120 7.52 1.72 -16.94
C VAL A 120 7.46 0.99 -15.59
N ASP A 121 6.96 1.67 -14.56
CA ASP A 121 6.81 1.09 -13.22
C ASP A 121 5.51 0.26 -13.17
N VAL A 122 5.64 -1.04 -13.40
CA VAL A 122 4.53 -2.01 -13.54
C VAL A 122 4.05 -2.62 -12.22
N ASP A 123 4.68 -2.28 -11.10
CA ASP A 123 4.41 -2.88 -9.79
C ASP A 123 4.65 -1.87 -8.65
N LEU A 124 4.62 -2.32 -7.39
CA LEU A 124 4.85 -1.53 -6.18
C LEU A 124 6.32 -1.09 -6.02
N VAL A 125 7.24 -1.79 -6.68
CA VAL A 125 8.68 -1.52 -6.63
C VAL A 125 9.19 -1.05 -7.98
N ARG A 126 10.16 -0.13 -7.95
CA ARG A 126 10.92 0.27 -9.13
C ARG A 126 11.95 -0.80 -9.49
N ALA A 127 11.97 -1.22 -10.76
CA ALA A 127 12.96 -2.20 -11.21
C ALA A 127 14.40 -1.65 -11.09
N PRO A 128 15.37 -2.42 -10.57
CA PRO A 128 16.76 -1.99 -10.45
C PRO A 128 17.38 -1.72 -11.82
N GLY A 129 18.27 -0.73 -11.89
CA GLY A 129 18.96 -0.34 -13.13
C GLY A 129 18.39 0.91 -13.79
N HIS A 130 17.24 1.42 -13.35
CA HIS A 130 16.80 2.77 -13.69
C HIS A 130 17.48 3.80 -12.78
N ARG A 131 18.78 4.03 -12.99
CA ARG A 131 19.46 5.17 -12.35
C ARG A 131 18.76 6.47 -12.76
N ARG A 132 18.29 7.22 -11.77
CA ARG A 132 18.39 8.68 -11.80
C ARG A 132 19.14 9.12 -10.55
N HIS A 133 20.35 9.61 -10.79
CA HIS A 133 20.87 10.77 -10.07
C HIS A 133 19.77 11.85 -10.11
N ASP A 134 19.60 12.60 -9.02
CA ASP A 134 18.70 13.75 -8.89
C ASP A 134 17.29 13.40 -8.38
N ALA A 135 17.19 12.93 -7.12
CA ALA A 135 16.01 13.17 -6.30
C ALA A 135 16.33 14.35 -5.37
N ASP A 136 15.43 15.33 -5.29
CA ASP A 136 15.54 16.45 -4.35
C ASP A 136 15.22 15.92 -2.93
N PRO A 137 16.20 15.86 -2.01
CA PRO A 137 16.00 15.31 -0.67
C PRO A 137 14.96 16.08 0.16
N ALA A 138 14.57 17.29 -0.25
CA ALA A 138 13.49 18.02 0.39
C ALA A 138 12.10 17.45 0.08
N LEU A 139 11.89 16.87 -1.10
CA LEU A 139 10.63 16.23 -1.46
C LEU A 139 10.45 14.88 -0.77
N ASP A 140 11.53 14.11 -0.62
CA ASP A 140 11.49 12.81 0.07
C ASP A 140 10.99 12.97 1.51
N ARG A 141 11.52 13.95 2.27
CA ARG A 141 11.06 14.21 3.66
C ARG A 141 9.61 14.66 3.78
N VAL A 142 9.14 15.50 2.85
CA VAL A 142 7.74 15.97 2.88
C VAL A 142 6.79 14.81 2.61
N VAL A 143 7.17 13.91 1.70
CA VAL A 143 6.40 12.71 1.41
C VAL A 143 6.43 11.75 2.60
N GLU A 144 7.59 11.54 3.23
CA GLU A 144 7.72 10.71 4.44
C GLU A 144 6.89 11.25 5.61
N ASP A 145 7.00 12.54 5.94
CA ASP A 145 6.24 13.16 7.04
C ASP A 145 4.71 13.06 6.81
N LEU A 146 4.26 13.26 5.57
CA LEU A 146 2.85 13.14 5.21
C LEU A 146 2.37 11.69 5.31
N VAL A 147 3.23 10.74 4.94
CA VAL A 147 2.96 9.30 5.02
C VAL A 147 2.85 8.89 6.49
N ASP A 148 3.77 9.30 7.35
CA ASP A 148 3.79 8.96 8.78
C ASP A 148 2.64 9.58 9.56
N GLU A 149 2.28 10.83 9.30
CA GLU A 149 1.11 11.47 9.91
C GLU A 149 -0.18 10.73 9.53
N THR A 150 -0.28 10.25 8.29
CA THR A 150 -1.40 9.44 7.83
C THR A 150 -1.42 8.04 8.47
N ILE A 151 -0.25 7.41 8.75
CA ILE A 151 -0.16 6.18 9.57
C ILE A 151 -0.73 6.44 10.95
N ALA A 152 -0.22 7.46 11.64
CA ALA A 152 -0.59 7.75 13.00
C ALA A 152 -2.09 8.01 13.12
N ARG A 153 -2.69 8.68 12.12
CA ARG A 153 -4.13 8.97 12.12
C ARG A 153 -5.01 7.74 11.88
N VAL A 154 -4.60 6.84 10.98
CA VAL A 154 -5.39 5.63 10.63
C VAL A 154 -5.18 4.51 11.66
N LEU A 155 -4.00 4.43 12.27
CA LEU A 155 -3.69 3.43 13.31
C LEU A 155 -4.01 3.91 14.73
N ALA A 156 -4.33 5.19 14.92
CA ALA A 156 -4.81 5.67 16.21
C ALA A 156 -6.07 4.86 16.57
N PRO A 157 -6.11 4.23 17.76
CA PRO A 157 -7.33 3.57 18.20
C PRO A 157 -8.44 4.62 18.24
N SER A 158 -9.47 4.43 17.42
CA SER A 158 -10.68 5.25 17.49
C SER A 158 -11.12 5.29 18.95
N ALA A 159 -11.03 6.48 19.55
CA ALA A 159 -11.26 6.65 20.97
C ALA A 159 -12.60 5.99 21.30
N PRO A 160 -12.68 5.13 22.34
CA PRO A 160 -13.94 4.49 22.67
C PRO A 160 -14.97 5.60 22.91
N ALA A 161 -16.06 5.56 22.14
CA ALA A 161 -17.17 6.47 22.30
C ALA A 161 -17.59 6.45 23.77
N ASP A 162 -17.40 7.59 24.43
CA ASP A 162 -17.73 7.79 25.83
C ASP A 162 -19.19 7.38 26.05
N PRO A 163 -19.49 6.33 26.84
CA PRO A 163 -20.87 6.00 27.13
C PRO A 163 -21.43 7.07 28.07
N LEU A 164 -22.00 8.11 27.49
CA LEU A 164 -22.93 8.97 28.20
C LEU A 164 -24.12 8.13 28.69
N GLY A 165 -24.19 7.96 30.01
CA GLY A 165 -25.33 7.40 30.75
C GLY A 165 -24.82 6.50 31.88
N VAL A 166 -25.00 6.82 33.17
CA VAL A 166 -26.18 7.42 33.83
C VAL A 166 -25.76 8.18 35.08
#